data_AF-A0A847Y722-F1
#
_entry.id   AF-A0A847Y722-F1
#
_cell.length_a   1.000
_cell.length_b   1.000
_cell.length_c   1.000
_cell.angle_alpha   90.00
_cell.angle_beta   90.00
_cell.angle_gamma   90.00
#
_symmetry.space_group_name_H-M   'P 1'
#
loop_
_entity.id
_entity.type
_entity.pdbx_description
1 polymer ?
#
loop_
_entity_poly.entity_id
_entity_poly.type
_entity_poly.pdbx_seq_one_letter_code
_entity_poly.pdbx_strand_id
1 'polypeptide(L)'
;MGRKKSGLYKTVIFLFVFFQFSYIFFAKAPISADTASLTSASVTLTNNRMSFKGGITASPESAGATTVTIDSTGSDPDRNTANLFPNDTVCFTDSGENGCKGNRSYTVNTIPGGVTGTTFTMSPSLTTDLASSDYVVASQSGSMQIAFTTANTVPIGGSIYITIPAVDSTKTNDGLPDSNSSIATNGFDANGLQASDITVTGCTDAYWSKAFSVGDASNDHRITLTRTDAVCAASSAITVTIPDLVNPAPIQGSNNQGQADVYTVSILTRDGSNNTIDEVNADVAAIEGVLVSATVKQTITFTVAGVTTATTTCGAVPDIESTATTVPFDVLTATNQFYNISQKLSVSTNADAGYNVKVEELDQMGRNGAACTGTTPAADGYTFGSSTCIRDTVCDGGACDETSGYEDDWETATNNGLGYSLKNFSGNDAAFQHNVVSGNCTGTADSDFCAKQLPDTVGSETKQTIMSNNAPVSSSSVYVCYRLSISGTQPAGYYYNKVRYTATATF
;
A
#
# COMPACT_ATOMS: atom_id res chain seq x y z
N MET A 1 56.36 -54.64 54.95
CA MET A 1 55.28 -55.35 54.22
C MET A 1 53.95 -54.67 54.61
N GLY A 2 53.37 -53.81 53.75
CA GLY A 2 52.19 -53.00 54.15
C GLY A 2 51.69 -51.99 53.11
N ARG A 3 52.50 -51.67 52.09
CA ARG A 3 52.11 -50.85 50.93
C ARG A 3 51.33 -51.65 49.87
N LYS A 4 50.16 -52.20 50.21
CA LYS A 4 49.24 -52.80 49.21
C LYS A 4 47.74 -52.52 49.44
N LYS A 5 47.36 -51.76 50.48
CA LYS A 5 45.93 -51.52 50.81
C LYS A 5 45.31 -50.29 50.12
N SER A 6 46.09 -49.34 49.61
CA SER A 6 45.56 -48.08 49.04
C SER A 6 44.95 -48.23 47.64
N GLY A 7 45.44 -49.16 46.81
CA GLY A 7 44.91 -49.37 45.46
C GLY A 7 43.54 -50.03 45.48
N LEU A 8 43.40 -51.09 46.27
CA LEU A 8 42.15 -51.85 46.39
C LEU A 8 40.99 -50.99 46.92
N TYR A 9 41.25 -50.11 47.89
CA TYR A 9 40.22 -49.23 48.46
C TYR A 9 39.70 -48.20 47.44
N LYS A 10 40.59 -47.66 46.59
CA LYS A 10 40.20 -46.75 45.50
C LYS A 10 39.39 -47.46 44.41
N THR A 11 39.76 -48.69 44.05
CA THR A 11 39.01 -49.49 43.07
C THR A 11 37.62 -49.88 43.60
N VAL A 12 37.51 -50.26 44.88
CA VAL A 12 36.22 -50.61 45.50
C VAL A 12 35.30 -49.40 45.61
N ILE A 13 35.81 -48.23 46.00
CA ILE A 13 35.02 -46.99 46.04
C ILE A 13 34.59 -46.57 44.62
N PHE A 14 35.49 -46.65 43.64
CA PHE A 14 35.16 -46.32 42.26
C PHE A 14 34.08 -47.25 41.71
N LEU A 15 34.18 -48.56 41.94
CA LEU A 15 33.14 -49.52 41.54
C LEU A 15 31.83 -49.26 42.27
N PHE A 16 31.85 -48.97 43.58
CA PHE A 16 30.64 -48.68 44.33
C PHE A 16 29.93 -47.41 43.81
N VAL A 17 30.68 -46.33 43.56
CA VAL A 17 30.12 -45.09 42.99
C VAL A 17 29.64 -45.31 41.55
N PHE A 18 30.39 -46.05 40.73
CA PHE A 18 29.99 -46.38 39.36
C PHE A 18 28.70 -47.21 39.33
N PHE A 19 28.58 -48.24 40.18
CA PHE A 19 27.36 -49.05 40.28
C PHE A 19 26.15 -48.25 40.81
N GLN A 20 26.35 -47.32 41.75
CA GLN A 20 25.27 -46.43 42.22
C GLN A 20 24.82 -45.46 41.12
N PHE A 21 25.75 -44.87 40.37
CA PHE A 21 25.42 -44.01 39.23
C PHE A 21 24.75 -44.80 38.10
N SER A 22 25.24 -45.99 37.76
CA SER A 22 24.61 -46.87 36.77
C SER A 22 23.23 -47.32 37.23
N TYR A 23 23.02 -47.63 38.51
CA TYR A 23 21.69 -47.98 39.03
C TYR A 23 20.72 -46.80 38.96
N ILE A 24 21.16 -45.58 39.29
CA ILE A 24 20.32 -44.37 39.13
C ILE A 24 20.03 -44.10 37.65
N PHE A 25 21.00 -44.29 36.75
CA PHE A 25 20.84 -44.01 35.32
C PHE A 25 20.02 -45.09 34.59
N PHE A 26 20.09 -46.36 34.99
CA PHE A 26 19.34 -47.46 34.36
C PHE A 26 18.01 -47.80 35.05
N ALA A 27 17.87 -47.55 36.36
CA ALA A 27 16.64 -47.86 37.11
C ALA A 27 15.79 -46.62 37.46
N LYS A 28 16.33 -45.40 37.34
CA LYS A 28 15.63 -44.15 37.68
C LYS A 28 15.71 -43.04 36.62
N ALA A 29 16.39 -43.25 35.49
CA ALA A 29 16.15 -42.36 34.35
C ALA A 29 14.70 -42.57 33.90
N PRO A 30 13.87 -41.52 33.85
CA PRO A 30 12.58 -41.62 33.20
C PRO A 30 12.85 -41.97 31.74
N ILE A 31 12.61 -43.22 31.38
CA ILE A 31 12.35 -43.57 30.00
C ILE A 31 11.05 -42.82 29.72
N SER A 32 11.10 -41.76 28.93
CA SER A 32 9.87 -41.23 28.34
C SER A 32 9.24 -42.40 27.61
N ALA A 33 8.22 -43.02 28.21
CA ALA A 33 7.37 -43.90 27.47
C ALA A 33 6.75 -43.01 26.40
N ASP A 34 7.08 -43.24 25.13
CA ASP A 34 6.30 -42.69 24.03
C ASP A 34 4.88 -43.24 24.24
N THR A 35 4.01 -42.43 24.83
CA THR A 35 2.60 -42.76 25.07
C THR A 35 1.77 -42.57 23.80
N ALA A 36 2.37 -42.07 22.73
CA ALA A 36 1.74 -41.94 21.43
C ALA A 36 1.60 -43.32 20.77
N SER A 37 0.39 -43.88 20.78
CA SER A 37 0.12 -45.13 20.06
C SER A 37 -0.46 -44.90 18.67
N LEU A 38 -1.16 -43.78 18.42
CA LEU A 38 -1.55 -43.39 17.06
C LEU A 38 -0.32 -42.99 16.23
N THR A 39 -0.30 -43.35 14.96
CA THR A 39 0.84 -43.06 14.06
C THR A 39 0.47 -42.05 12.98
N SER A 40 1.47 -41.33 12.46
CA SER A 40 1.30 -40.29 11.42
C SER A 40 0.26 -39.23 11.80
N ALA A 41 0.15 -38.90 13.09
CA ALA A 41 -0.76 -37.88 13.58
C ALA A 41 -0.28 -36.49 13.16
N SER A 42 -1.18 -35.68 12.60
CA SER A 42 -0.91 -34.30 12.20
C SER A 42 -2.17 -33.46 12.30
N VAL A 43 -1.99 -32.18 12.66
CA VAL A 43 -3.04 -31.16 12.62
C VAL A 43 -2.58 -30.02 11.73
N THR A 44 -3.46 -29.55 10.86
CA THR A 44 -3.19 -28.42 9.95
C THR A 44 -4.35 -27.45 9.95
N LEU A 45 -4.07 -26.18 9.65
CA LEU A 45 -5.07 -25.14 9.43
C LEU A 45 -4.96 -24.63 7.99
N THR A 46 -6.10 -24.45 7.31
CA THR A 46 -6.11 -23.81 5.98
C THR A 46 -5.76 -22.33 6.06
N ASN A 47 -5.99 -21.70 7.21
CA ASN A 47 -5.56 -20.36 7.55
C ASN A 47 -4.98 -20.40 8.96
N ASN A 48 -3.67 -20.25 9.09
CA ASN A 48 -2.99 -20.24 10.39
C ASN A 48 -2.75 -18.82 10.92
N ARG A 49 -3.27 -17.79 10.25
CA ARG A 49 -3.11 -16.41 10.69
C ARG A 49 -3.89 -16.19 11.99
N MET A 50 -3.23 -15.65 13.01
CA MET A 50 -3.92 -15.23 14.23
C MET A 50 -4.99 -14.17 13.93
N SER A 51 -6.08 -14.20 14.68
CA SER A 51 -7.04 -13.10 14.64
C SER A 51 -6.48 -11.84 15.29
N PHE A 52 -7.06 -10.70 14.94
CA PHE A 52 -6.70 -9.41 15.53
C PHE A 52 -7.70 -9.00 16.59
N LYS A 53 -7.23 -8.54 17.75
CA LYS A 53 -8.06 -7.97 18.82
C LYS A 53 -7.29 -6.90 19.60
N GLY A 54 -7.63 -5.64 19.35
CA GLY A 54 -7.02 -4.49 20.03
C GLY A 54 -8.05 -3.61 20.72
N GLY A 55 -7.70 -3.03 21.86
CA GLY A 55 -8.55 -2.04 22.53
C GLY A 55 -8.55 -0.70 21.81
N ILE A 56 -9.60 0.09 22.00
CA ILE A 56 -9.68 1.46 21.48
C ILE A 56 -9.01 2.43 22.46
N THR A 57 -8.26 3.40 21.95
CA THR A 57 -7.56 4.38 22.78
C THR A 57 -8.50 5.20 23.69
N ALA A 58 -7.94 5.84 24.72
CA ALA A 58 -8.67 6.65 25.70
C ALA A 58 -9.42 7.86 25.11
N SER A 59 -9.08 8.29 23.89
CA SER A 59 -9.84 9.31 23.17
C SER A 59 -10.91 8.65 22.29
N PRO A 60 -12.21 8.89 22.55
CA PRO A 60 -13.28 8.22 21.81
C PRO A 60 -13.30 8.68 20.35
N GLU A 61 -13.31 7.72 19.43
CA GLU A 61 -13.48 7.96 18.00
C GLU A 61 -14.98 8.19 17.74
N SER A 62 -15.32 9.30 17.11
CA SER A 62 -16.72 9.69 16.90
C SER A 62 -17.32 9.07 15.65
N ALA A 63 -18.65 8.96 15.60
CA ALA A 63 -19.38 8.64 14.38
C ALA A 63 -18.95 9.58 13.24
N GLY A 64 -18.76 9.02 12.05
CA GLY A 64 -18.22 9.71 10.88
C GLY A 64 -16.69 9.59 10.73
N ALA A 65 -15.95 9.15 11.75
CA ALA A 65 -14.52 8.91 11.61
C ALA A 65 -14.22 7.74 10.65
N THR A 66 -13.14 7.88 9.89
CA THR A 66 -12.58 6.84 8.99
C THR A 66 -11.21 6.38 9.45
N THR A 67 -10.68 6.97 10.51
CA THR A 67 -9.39 6.65 11.13
C THR A 67 -9.68 6.20 12.54
N VAL A 68 -9.04 5.12 12.97
CA VAL A 68 -9.14 4.62 14.34
C VAL A 68 -7.75 4.42 14.90
N THR A 69 -7.60 4.82 16.16
CA THR A 69 -6.39 4.59 16.95
C THR A 69 -6.65 3.53 18.02
N ILE A 70 -5.84 2.47 18.03
CA ILE A 70 -5.89 1.43 19.06
C ILE A 70 -5.02 1.80 20.27
N ASP A 71 -5.38 1.25 21.44
CA ASP A 71 -4.58 1.39 22.65
C ASP A 71 -3.28 0.58 22.54
N SER A 72 -2.18 1.20 22.98
CA SER A 72 -0.84 0.57 23.03
C SER A 72 -0.36 0.32 24.45
N THR A 73 -1.10 0.78 25.46
CA THR A 73 -0.66 0.85 26.86
C THR A 73 -1.34 -0.18 27.78
N GLY A 74 -2.43 -0.81 27.33
CA GLY A 74 -3.19 -1.84 28.05
C GLY A 74 -2.64 -3.26 27.97
N SER A 75 -3.44 -4.24 28.41
CA SER A 75 -3.14 -5.68 28.34
C SER A 75 -3.78 -6.38 27.15
N ASP A 76 -4.24 -5.63 26.16
CA ASP A 76 -4.93 -6.17 24.99
C ASP A 76 -4.04 -7.15 24.21
N PRO A 77 -4.66 -8.13 23.53
CA PRO A 77 -3.96 -9.09 22.67
C PRO A 77 -3.05 -8.39 21.65
N ASP A 78 -3.60 -7.43 20.89
CA ASP A 78 -2.89 -6.61 19.94
C ASP A 78 -2.76 -5.16 20.45
N ARG A 79 -1.54 -4.64 20.49
CA ARG A 79 -1.21 -3.29 20.98
C ARG A 79 -0.69 -2.34 19.89
N ASN A 80 -0.64 -2.84 18.67
CA ASN A 80 -0.25 -2.12 17.46
C ASN A 80 -0.94 -2.81 16.27
N THR A 81 -0.81 -2.23 15.08
CA THR A 81 -1.49 -2.71 13.87
C THR A 81 -0.73 -3.81 13.12
N ALA A 82 0.25 -4.48 13.73
CA ALA A 82 1.14 -5.40 13.01
C ALA A 82 0.44 -6.66 12.52
N ASN A 83 -0.58 -7.12 13.26
CA ASN A 83 -1.41 -8.24 12.85
C ASN A 83 -2.70 -7.79 12.13
N LEU A 84 -2.75 -6.54 11.67
CA LEU A 84 -3.83 -6.00 10.85
C LEU A 84 -3.33 -5.72 9.42
N PHE A 85 -4.18 -5.95 8.44
CA PHE A 85 -3.83 -5.89 7.02
C PHE A 85 -4.89 -5.09 6.25
N PRO A 86 -4.48 -4.35 5.20
CA PRO A 86 -5.44 -3.82 4.24
C PRO A 86 -6.36 -4.93 3.70
N ASN A 87 -7.64 -4.61 3.53
CA ASN A 87 -8.74 -5.52 3.20
C ASN A 87 -9.18 -6.49 4.30
N ASP A 88 -8.61 -6.45 5.49
CA ASP A 88 -9.22 -7.14 6.62
C ASP A 88 -10.61 -6.59 6.88
N THR A 89 -11.54 -7.50 7.17
CA THR A 89 -12.85 -7.14 7.70
C THR A 89 -12.74 -7.00 9.20
N VAL A 90 -12.99 -5.81 9.71
CA VAL A 90 -13.01 -5.51 11.14
C VAL A 90 -14.43 -5.25 11.62
N CYS A 91 -14.70 -5.61 12.86
CA CYS A 91 -15.86 -5.15 13.60
C CYS A 91 -15.41 -4.47 14.90
N PHE A 92 -16.29 -3.64 15.45
CA PHE A 92 -16.09 -3.06 16.78
C PHE A 92 -17.06 -3.72 17.73
N THR A 93 -16.61 -4.15 18.89
CA THR A 93 -17.45 -4.76 19.92
C THR A 93 -17.32 -4.00 21.23
N ASP A 94 -18.35 -4.09 22.08
CA ASP A 94 -18.28 -3.51 23.42
C ASP A 94 -17.38 -4.35 24.34
N SER A 95 -17.15 -3.88 25.56
CA SER A 95 -16.32 -4.58 26.55
C SER A 95 -16.84 -5.97 26.95
N GLY A 96 -18.11 -6.28 26.65
CA GLY A 96 -18.73 -7.57 26.92
C GLY A 96 -18.71 -8.51 25.71
N GLU A 97 -18.14 -8.07 24.59
CA GLU A 97 -17.96 -8.86 23.37
C GLU A 97 -19.30 -9.38 22.85
N ASN A 98 -20.31 -8.51 22.83
CA ASN A 98 -21.68 -8.87 22.45
C ASN A 98 -21.93 -8.79 20.93
N GLY A 99 -20.91 -9.12 20.14
CA GLY A 99 -20.92 -8.99 18.68
C GLY A 99 -20.63 -7.58 18.17
N CYS A 100 -20.81 -7.38 16.86
CA CYS A 100 -20.49 -6.13 16.18
C CYS A 100 -21.47 -5.01 16.58
N LYS A 101 -20.95 -3.88 17.07
CA LYS A 101 -21.71 -2.66 17.30
C LYS A 101 -22.44 -2.23 16.04
N GLY A 102 -23.75 -2.01 16.18
CA GLY A 102 -24.62 -1.67 15.06
C GLY A 102 -24.78 -2.78 14.02
N ASN A 103 -24.39 -4.02 14.33
CA ASN A 103 -24.36 -5.17 13.41
C ASN A 103 -23.64 -4.83 12.09
N ARG A 104 -22.50 -4.14 12.20
CA ARG A 104 -21.77 -3.58 11.06
C ARG A 104 -20.30 -3.99 11.12
N SER A 105 -19.78 -4.34 9.95
CA SER A 105 -18.37 -4.54 9.71
C SER A 105 -17.82 -3.44 8.79
N TYR A 106 -16.50 -3.30 8.82
CA TYR A 106 -15.73 -2.31 8.10
C TYR A 106 -14.55 -3.00 7.42
N THR A 107 -13.99 -2.38 6.40
CA THR A 107 -12.81 -2.87 5.69
C THR A 107 -11.64 -1.95 5.97
N VAL A 108 -10.51 -2.51 6.39
CA VAL A 108 -9.26 -1.76 6.58
C VAL A 108 -8.75 -1.27 5.23
N ASN A 109 -8.54 0.03 5.09
CA ASN A 109 -8.07 0.66 3.86
C ASN A 109 -6.55 0.80 3.85
N THR A 110 -5.99 1.50 4.84
CA THR A 110 -4.55 1.76 4.96
C THR A 110 -4.09 1.67 6.41
N ILE A 111 -2.80 1.41 6.61
CA ILE A 111 -2.16 1.39 7.94
C ILE A 111 -1.03 2.43 7.93
N PRO A 112 -1.34 3.71 8.24
CA PRO A 112 -0.36 4.78 8.24
C PRO A 112 0.76 4.52 9.27
N GLY A 113 2.01 4.74 8.87
CA GLY A 113 3.18 4.52 9.75
C GLY A 113 3.74 3.10 9.74
N GLY A 114 3.15 2.19 8.95
CA GLY A 114 3.58 0.79 8.86
C GLY A 114 3.05 -0.07 10.01
N VAL A 115 3.51 -1.33 10.05
CA VAL A 115 2.99 -2.39 10.94
C VAL A 115 3.20 -2.14 12.44
N THR A 116 4.04 -1.18 12.86
CA THR A 116 4.24 -0.89 14.30
C THR A 116 3.47 0.34 14.78
N GLY A 117 2.63 0.93 13.91
CA GLY A 117 1.76 2.03 14.28
C GLY A 117 0.58 1.58 15.13
N THR A 118 -0.18 2.53 15.64
CA THR A 118 -1.44 2.28 16.38
C THR A 118 -2.66 2.76 15.62
N THR A 119 -2.49 3.24 14.39
CA THR A 119 -3.54 3.87 13.62
C THR A 119 -3.76 3.11 12.32
N PHE A 120 -5.02 2.93 11.95
CA PHE A 120 -5.43 2.46 10.64
C PHE A 120 -6.61 3.28 10.14
N THR A 121 -6.85 3.23 8.83
CA THR A 121 -8.04 3.80 8.21
C THR A 121 -8.95 2.70 7.70
N MET A 122 -10.24 3.00 7.57
CA MET A 122 -11.24 2.03 7.12
C MET A 122 -12.32 2.68 6.27
N SER A 123 -13.09 1.82 5.62
CA SER A 123 -14.35 2.19 4.96
C SER A 123 -15.45 1.17 5.26
N PRO A 124 -16.72 1.59 5.32
CA PRO A 124 -17.22 2.98 5.36
C PRO A 124 -16.83 3.70 6.68
N SER A 125 -17.23 4.97 6.85
CA SER A 125 -17.05 5.66 8.13
C SER A 125 -17.88 5.05 9.26
N LEU A 126 -17.42 5.23 10.51
CA LEU A 126 -18.11 4.79 11.71
C LEU A 126 -19.54 5.32 11.77
N THR A 127 -20.48 4.48 12.17
CA THR A 127 -21.88 4.89 12.40
C THR A 127 -22.19 5.24 13.85
N THR A 128 -21.32 4.85 14.77
CA THR A 128 -21.48 5.01 16.22
C THR A 128 -20.15 5.39 16.83
N ASP A 129 -20.19 6.10 17.95
CA ASP A 129 -18.99 6.41 18.72
C ASP A 129 -18.36 5.15 19.31
N LEU A 130 -17.03 5.14 19.42
CA LEU A 130 -16.26 4.11 20.11
C LEU A 130 -15.81 4.62 21.48
N ALA A 131 -16.04 3.81 22.51
CA ALA A 131 -15.52 4.04 23.84
C ALA A 131 -14.14 3.38 24.00
N SER A 132 -13.34 3.85 24.95
CA SER A 132 -12.03 3.26 25.25
C SER A 132 -12.09 1.84 25.84
N SER A 133 -13.29 1.36 26.18
CA SER A 133 -13.52 -0.02 26.63
C SER A 133 -13.94 -0.95 25.49
N ASP A 134 -14.10 -0.42 24.28
CA ASP A 134 -14.44 -1.21 23.11
C ASP A 134 -13.20 -1.89 22.53
N TYR A 135 -13.45 -2.91 21.73
CA TYR A 135 -12.41 -3.59 20.96
C TYR A 135 -12.67 -3.46 19.47
N VAL A 136 -11.59 -3.35 18.71
CA VAL A 136 -11.57 -3.68 17.29
C VAL A 136 -11.14 -5.12 17.11
N VAL A 137 -11.88 -5.85 16.30
CA VAL A 137 -11.69 -7.28 16.07
C VAL A 137 -11.62 -7.57 14.58
N ALA A 138 -10.66 -8.38 14.16
CA ALA A 138 -10.63 -8.99 12.83
C ALA A 138 -10.49 -10.51 12.99
N SER A 139 -11.61 -11.23 12.96
CA SER A 139 -11.62 -12.70 13.07
C SER A 139 -10.97 -13.33 11.83
N GLN A 140 -9.98 -14.19 12.05
CA GLN A 140 -9.35 -15.02 11.04
C GLN A 140 -9.81 -16.45 11.27
N SER A 141 -10.57 -17.01 10.32
CA SER A 141 -11.06 -18.39 10.42
C SER A 141 -10.37 -19.30 9.42
N GLY A 142 -10.34 -20.60 9.74
CA GLY A 142 -9.84 -21.63 8.86
C GLY A 142 -10.42 -23.01 9.20
N SER A 143 -10.30 -23.94 8.25
CA SER A 143 -10.63 -25.33 8.50
C SER A 143 -9.44 -26.02 9.16
N MET A 144 -9.69 -26.67 10.30
CA MET A 144 -8.74 -27.56 10.96
C MET A 144 -8.88 -28.97 10.39
N GLN A 145 -7.79 -29.54 9.91
CA GLN A 145 -7.72 -30.92 9.46
C GLN A 145 -6.83 -31.74 10.39
N ILE A 146 -7.40 -32.79 10.96
CA ILE A 146 -6.75 -33.73 11.85
C ILE A 146 -6.62 -35.06 11.09
N ALA A 147 -5.40 -35.54 10.90
CA ALA A 147 -5.13 -36.81 10.23
C ALA A 147 -4.31 -37.72 11.12
N PHE A 148 -4.62 -39.02 11.15
CA PHE A 148 -3.85 -40.02 11.89
C PHE A 148 -4.15 -41.43 11.35
N THR A 149 -3.34 -42.40 11.79
CA THR A 149 -3.57 -43.82 11.53
C THR A 149 -3.80 -44.55 12.85
N THR A 150 -4.90 -45.31 12.95
CA THR A 150 -5.23 -46.11 14.14
C THR A 150 -4.15 -47.17 14.38
N ALA A 151 -3.70 -47.33 15.63
CA ALA A 151 -2.81 -48.45 15.97
C ALA A 151 -3.59 -49.69 16.37
N ASN A 152 -4.69 -49.50 17.09
CA ASN A 152 -5.58 -50.57 17.51
C ASN A 152 -6.94 -50.46 16.84
N THR A 153 -7.71 -51.55 16.89
CA THR A 153 -9.08 -51.57 16.38
C THR A 153 -9.98 -50.72 17.27
N VAL A 154 -10.75 -49.80 16.68
CA VAL A 154 -11.85 -49.11 17.37
C VAL A 154 -13.11 -49.97 17.21
N PRO A 155 -13.62 -50.58 18.29
CA PRO A 155 -14.76 -51.48 18.20
C PRO A 155 -16.06 -50.71 17.93
N ILE A 156 -17.13 -51.44 17.59
CA ILE A 156 -18.49 -50.86 17.60
C ILE A 156 -18.81 -50.34 19.01
N GLY A 157 -19.40 -49.15 19.08
CA GLY A 157 -19.61 -48.41 20.33
C GLY A 157 -18.38 -47.65 20.83
N GLY A 158 -17.18 -47.96 20.33
CA GLY A 158 -15.96 -47.18 20.57
C GLY A 158 -15.99 -45.84 19.84
N SER A 159 -15.06 -44.95 20.18
CA SER A 159 -15.05 -43.59 19.62
C SER A 159 -13.65 -43.07 19.30
N ILE A 160 -13.60 -42.10 18.39
CA ILE A 160 -12.52 -41.12 18.31
C ILE A 160 -12.97 -39.91 19.15
N TYR A 161 -12.15 -39.49 20.10
CA TYR A 161 -12.42 -38.38 21.01
C TYR A 161 -11.30 -37.34 20.87
N ILE A 162 -11.68 -36.14 20.44
CA ILE A 162 -10.76 -35.05 20.13
C ILE A 162 -11.07 -33.88 21.05
N THR A 163 -10.02 -33.29 21.65
CA THR A 163 -10.12 -32.01 22.36
C THR A 163 -9.32 -30.94 21.63
N ILE A 164 -9.95 -29.78 21.40
CA ILE A 164 -9.34 -28.63 20.74
C ILE A 164 -9.33 -27.49 21.75
N PRO A 165 -8.17 -26.86 21.99
CA PRO A 165 -8.06 -25.78 22.98
C PRO A 165 -9.14 -24.72 22.78
N ALA A 166 -9.83 -24.41 23.87
CA ALA A 166 -10.76 -23.31 23.97
C ALA A 166 -10.26 -22.31 25.02
N VAL A 167 -10.69 -21.06 24.95
CA VAL A 167 -10.38 -20.13 26.04
C VAL A 167 -11.10 -20.57 27.31
N ASP A 168 -10.46 -20.36 28.46
CA ASP A 168 -11.09 -20.50 29.77
C ASP A 168 -12.10 -19.34 30.00
N SER A 169 -13.23 -19.41 29.30
CA SER A 169 -14.32 -18.43 29.35
C SER A 169 -15.64 -19.04 28.85
N THR A 170 -16.74 -18.30 28.93
CA THR A 170 -18.05 -18.72 28.36
C THR A 170 -18.29 -18.20 26.95
N LYS A 171 -17.29 -17.59 26.31
CA LYS A 171 -17.42 -16.88 25.03
C LYS A 171 -16.85 -17.64 23.83
N THR A 172 -16.51 -18.91 24.02
CA THR A 172 -15.87 -19.80 23.05
C THR A 172 -16.72 -20.17 21.82
N ASN A 173 -17.87 -19.51 21.59
CA ASN A 173 -18.74 -19.80 20.45
C ASN A 173 -19.58 -18.57 20.05
N ASP A 174 -18.93 -17.42 19.88
CA ASP A 174 -19.59 -16.18 19.47
C ASP A 174 -19.04 -15.58 18.16
N GLY A 175 -18.05 -16.23 17.54
CA GLY A 175 -17.44 -15.82 16.28
C GLY A 175 -16.43 -14.69 16.41
N LEU A 176 -16.14 -14.25 17.64
CA LEU A 176 -15.05 -13.33 17.96
C LEU A 176 -13.81 -14.15 18.37
N PRO A 177 -12.61 -13.60 18.17
CA PRO A 177 -11.41 -14.28 18.59
C PRO A 177 -11.24 -14.17 20.09
N ASP A 178 -11.00 -15.32 20.69
CA ASP A 178 -10.67 -15.43 22.08
C ASP A 178 -9.19 -15.10 22.33
N SER A 179 -8.89 -14.63 23.54
CA SER A 179 -7.53 -14.46 24.02
C SER A 179 -7.47 -14.54 25.54
N ASN A 180 -6.36 -15.06 26.07
CA ASN A 180 -6.05 -15.08 27.50
C ASN A 180 -4.55 -14.86 27.73
N SER A 181 -4.16 -14.73 28.99
CA SER A 181 -2.78 -14.48 29.42
C SER A 181 -1.80 -15.65 29.21
N SER A 182 -2.28 -16.84 28.83
CA SER A 182 -1.43 -18.01 28.60
C SER A 182 -1.99 -18.92 27.52
N ILE A 183 -1.10 -19.67 26.85
CA ILE A 183 -1.48 -20.69 25.86
C ILE A 183 -2.42 -21.74 26.46
N ALA A 184 -2.19 -22.16 27.71
CA ALA A 184 -2.96 -23.23 28.34
C ALA A 184 -4.42 -22.86 28.65
N THR A 185 -4.75 -21.57 28.60
CA THR A 185 -6.08 -21.04 28.89
C THR A 185 -6.64 -20.20 27.74
N ASN A 186 -5.99 -20.27 26.56
CA ASN A 186 -6.38 -19.61 25.33
C ASN A 186 -6.73 -20.66 24.27
N GLY A 187 -7.48 -20.31 23.23
CA GLY A 187 -7.87 -21.29 22.23
C GLY A 187 -8.74 -20.76 21.11
N PHE A 188 -9.26 -21.69 20.32
CA PHE A 188 -10.11 -21.41 19.18
C PHE A 188 -11.53 -21.11 19.62
N ASP A 189 -12.22 -20.23 18.89
CA ASP A 189 -13.66 -20.02 19.03
C ASP A 189 -14.40 -20.91 18.01
N ALA A 190 -15.48 -21.55 18.47
CA ALA A 190 -16.23 -22.51 17.68
C ALA A 190 -17.12 -21.88 16.61
N ASN A 191 -17.37 -20.57 16.65
CA ASN A 191 -18.02 -19.81 15.58
C ASN A 191 -19.35 -20.39 15.08
N GLY A 192 -20.17 -20.88 16.01
CA GLY A 192 -21.45 -21.51 15.73
C GLY A 192 -21.39 -22.95 15.23
N LEU A 193 -20.21 -23.60 15.24
CA LEU A 193 -19.99 -24.95 14.73
C LEU A 193 -20.97 -25.97 15.33
N GLN A 194 -21.51 -26.82 14.47
CA GLN A 194 -22.39 -27.92 14.82
C GLN A 194 -21.76 -29.27 14.45
N ALA A 195 -22.26 -30.34 15.08
CA ALA A 195 -21.79 -31.70 14.80
C ALA A 195 -21.99 -32.13 13.32
N SER A 196 -22.96 -31.54 12.63
CA SER A 196 -23.22 -31.77 11.20
C SER A 196 -22.12 -31.27 10.28
N ASP A 197 -21.40 -30.23 10.71
CA ASP A 197 -20.43 -29.52 9.88
C ASP A 197 -19.08 -30.24 9.85
N ILE A 198 -18.81 -31.04 10.90
CA ILE A 198 -17.63 -31.88 11.01
C ILE A 198 -17.72 -33.01 9.99
N THR A 199 -16.66 -33.22 9.21
CA THR A 199 -16.57 -34.36 8.29
C THR A 199 -15.49 -35.33 8.77
N VAL A 200 -15.72 -36.63 8.55
CA VAL A 200 -14.76 -37.68 8.85
C VAL A 200 -14.69 -38.61 7.66
N THR A 201 -13.46 -38.94 7.25
CA THR A 201 -13.19 -39.98 6.26
C THR A 201 -12.34 -41.08 6.86
N GLY A 202 -12.53 -42.31 6.35
CA GLY A 202 -11.81 -43.49 6.81
C GLY A 202 -12.69 -44.41 7.67
N CYS A 203 -12.42 -45.71 7.58
CA CYS A 203 -13.24 -46.76 8.17
C CYS A 203 -14.73 -46.64 7.77
N THR A 204 -15.06 -46.51 6.48
CA THR A 204 -16.43 -46.29 5.98
C THR A 204 -17.16 -45.14 6.70
N ASP A 205 -17.11 -43.97 6.07
CA ASP A 205 -17.49 -42.67 6.63
C ASP A 205 -18.91 -42.64 7.24
N ALA A 206 -19.86 -43.34 6.62
CA ALA A 206 -21.26 -43.38 7.06
C ALA A 206 -21.49 -44.05 8.43
N TYR A 207 -20.50 -44.78 8.94
CA TYR A 207 -20.61 -45.55 10.19
C TYR A 207 -20.04 -44.79 11.41
N TRP A 208 -19.89 -43.47 11.29
CA TRP A 208 -19.51 -42.55 12.36
C TRP A 208 -20.70 -41.67 12.74
N SER A 209 -21.19 -41.84 13.97
CA SER A 209 -22.09 -40.86 14.61
C SER A 209 -21.25 -39.73 15.18
N LYS A 210 -21.70 -38.49 15.02
CA LYS A 210 -20.94 -37.28 15.38
C LYS A 210 -21.62 -36.55 16.54
N ALA A 211 -20.84 -36.16 17.53
CA ALA A 211 -21.25 -35.24 18.58
C ALA A 211 -20.19 -34.15 18.73
N PHE A 212 -20.66 -32.93 18.98
CA PHE A 212 -19.83 -31.76 19.26
C PHE A 212 -20.30 -31.11 20.55
N SER A 213 -19.37 -30.67 21.38
CA SER A 213 -19.65 -29.86 22.56
C SER A 213 -18.69 -28.69 22.58
N VAL A 214 -19.28 -27.50 22.64
CA VAL A 214 -18.55 -26.24 22.82
C VAL A 214 -17.81 -26.28 24.16
N GLY A 215 -16.60 -25.71 24.17
CA GLY A 215 -15.80 -25.48 25.36
C GLY A 215 -16.43 -24.49 26.32
N ASP A 216 -15.81 -24.33 27.48
CA ASP A 216 -16.20 -23.38 28.52
C ASP A 216 -15.00 -23.06 29.43
N ALA A 217 -15.26 -22.36 30.54
CA ALA A 217 -14.28 -21.98 31.54
C ALA A 217 -13.59 -23.15 32.28
N SER A 218 -13.78 -24.39 31.86
CA SER A 218 -13.08 -25.55 32.43
C SER A 218 -12.84 -26.66 31.41
N ASN A 219 -13.30 -26.50 30.17
CA ASN A 219 -13.29 -27.56 29.18
C ASN A 219 -12.97 -27.01 27.80
N ASP A 220 -12.12 -27.75 27.10
CA ASP A 220 -11.90 -27.57 25.66
C ASP A 220 -13.13 -27.93 24.83
N HIS A 221 -13.12 -27.50 23.56
CA HIS A 221 -14.05 -28.01 22.56
C HIS A 221 -13.87 -29.52 22.39
N ARG A 222 -14.98 -30.26 22.34
CA ARG A 222 -14.95 -31.72 22.29
C ARG A 222 -15.69 -32.24 21.07
N ILE A 223 -15.01 -33.10 20.31
CA ILE A 223 -15.61 -33.85 19.21
C ILE A 223 -15.57 -35.33 19.59
N THR A 224 -16.71 -36.00 19.48
CA THR A 224 -16.81 -37.45 19.65
C THR A 224 -17.38 -38.07 18.39
N LEU A 225 -16.62 -38.97 17.77
CA LEU A 225 -17.03 -39.74 16.60
C LEU A 225 -17.21 -41.20 17.03
N THR A 226 -18.45 -41.61 17.28
CA THR A 226 -18.79 -42.95 17.79
C THR A 226 -19.06 -43.91 16.65
N ARG A 227 -18.52 -45.12 16.78
CA ARG A 227 -18.63 -46.16 15.77
C ARG A 227 -19.95 -46.93 15.88
N THR A 228 -20.73 -47.03 14.80
CA THR A 228 -22.10 -47.58 14.85
C THR A 228 -22.25 -49.00 14.29
N ASP A 229 -21.80 -49.26 13.06
CA ASP A 229 -22.25 -50.46 12.32
C ASP A 229 -21.16 -51.50 12.03
N ALA A 230 -19.89 -51.11 12.04
CA ALA A 230 -18.75 -52.01 11.81
C ALA A 230 -17.57 -51.59 12.68
N VAL A 231 -16.59 -52.45 12.91
CA VAL A 231 -15.34 -52.02 13.56
C VAL A 231 -14.53 -51.09 12.63
N CYS A 232 -13.68 -50.25 13.20
CA CYS A 232 -12.61 -49.58 12.45
C CYS A 232 -11.31 -50.35 12.74
N ALA A 233 -10.78 -51.04 11.74
CA ALA A 233 -9.62 -51.90 11.92
C ALA A 233 -8.38 -51.09 12.32
N ALA A 234 -7.44 -51.74 13.01
CA ALA A 234 -6.09 -51.21 13.17
C ALA A 234 -5.46 -50.84 11.80
N SER A 235 -4.51 -49.91 11.81
CA SER A 235 -3.83 -49.37 10.62
C SER A 235 -4.75 -48.67 9.62
N SER A 236 -5.88 -48.14 10.07
CA SER A 236 -6.79 -47.38 9.22
C SER A 236 -6.44 -45.89 9.27
N ALA A 237 -6.27 -45.28 8.10
CA ALA A 237 -6.09 -43.84 7.96
C ALA A 237 -7.43 -43.12 8.16
N ILE A 238 -7.43 -42.14 9.06
CA ILE A 238 -8.59 -41.32 9.39
C ILE A 238 -8.24 -39.85 9.12
N THR A 239 -9.20 -39.11 8.57
CA THR A 239 -9.13 -37.65 8.50
C THR A 239 -10.41 -37.05 9.03
N VAL A 240 -10.28 -36.12 9.97
CA VAL A 240 -11.38 -35.31 10.51
C VAL A 240 -11.17 -33.88 10.05
N THR A 241 -12.17 -33.26 9.43
CA THR A 241 -12.13 -31.85 9.03
C THR A 241 -13.20 -31.08 9.79
N ILE A 242 -12.77 -29.98 10.40
CA ILE A 242 -13.58 -29.09 11.21
C ILE A 242 -13.55 -27.72 10.52
N PRO A 243 -14.64 -27.26 9.93
CA PRO A 243 -14.67 -26.00 9.21
C PRO A 243 -14.74 -24.79 10.16
N ASP A 244 -14.30 -23.64 9.63
CA ASP A 244 -14.64 -22.29 10.13
C ASP A 244 -14.38 -21.99 11.61
N LEU A 245 -13.42 -22.67 12.24
CA LEU A 245 -12.93 -22.28 13.57
C LEU A 245 -12.28 -20.91 13.47
N VAL A 246 -12.60 -20.01 14.40
CA VAL A 246 -11.93 -18.72 14.53
C VAL A 246 -10.62 -18.95 15.28
N ASN A 247 -9.51 -18.54 14.65
CA ASN A 247 -8.20 -18.60 15.26
C ASN A 247 -8.15 -17.65 16.46
N PRO A 248 -7.45 -18.02 17.54
CA PRO A 248 -7.22 -17.13 18.67
C PRO A 248 -6.56 -15.82 18.24
N ALA A 249 -6.79 -14.78 19.04
CA ALA A 249 -5.93 -13.59 19.05
C ALA A 249 -4.67 -13.88 19.92
N PRO A 250 -3.58 -13.12 19.73
CA PRO A 250 -2.35 -13.25 20.51
C PRO A 250 -2.57 -13.38 22.01
N ILE A 251 -1.74 -14.16 22.72
CA ILE A 251 -1.79 -14.19 24.18
C ILE A 251 -1.57 -12.80 24.81
N GLN A 252 -2.43 -12.44 25.76
CA GLN A 252 -2.45 -11.11 26.37
C GLN A 252 -1.12 -10.80 27.09
N GLY A 253 -0.49 -9.69 26.70
CA GLY A 253 0.67 -9.11 27.36
C GLY A 253 1.95 -9.95 27.40
N SER A 254 2.01 -11.05 26.64
CA SER A 254 3.18 -11.93 26.60
C SER A 254 3.57 -12.42 25.20
N ASN A 255 2.76 -12.18 24.17
CA ASN A 255 3.17 -12.51 22.80
C ASN A 255 4.24 -11.51 22.29
N ASN A 256 5.36 -12.07 21.80
CA ASN A 256 6.31 -11.33 20.98
C ASN A 256 5.92 -11.52 19.51
N GLN A 257 5.44 -10.47 18.85
CA GLN A 257 5.04 -10.51 17.44
C GLN A 257 6.07 -11.22 16.55
N GLY A 258 5.60 -12.12 15.68
CA GLY A 258 6.45 -12.99 14.86
C GLY A 258 6.84 -14.29 15.56
N GLN A 259 6.30 -14.56 16.75
CA GLN A 259 6.38 -15.84 17.43
C GLN A 259 5.02 -16.53 17.32
N ALA A 260 5.02 -17.81 16.93
CA ALA A 260 3.79 -18.57 16.87
C ALA A 260 3.29 -18.98 18.26
N ASP A 261 1.97 -18.92 18.46
CA ASP A 261 1.28 -19.56 19.57
C ASP A 261 0.96 -21.00 19.17
N VAL A 262 1.44 -21.96 19.95
CA VAL A 262 1.35 -23.40 19.65
C VAL A 262 0.29 -24.05 20.55
N TYR A 263 -0.74 -24.60 19.94
CA TYR A 263 -1.88 -25.23 20.60
C TYR A 263 -1.83 -26.73 20.41
N THR A 264 -2.03 -27.49 21.49
CA THR A 264 -2.02 -28.95 21.46
C THR A 264 -3.44 -29.48 21.32
N VAL A 265 -3.69 -30.27 20.28
CA VAL A 265 -4.94 -31.01 20.07
C VAL A 265 -4.71 -32.45 20.54
N SER A 266 -5.52 -32.91 21.49
CA SER A 266 -5.46 -34.29 21.98
C SER A 266 -6.42 -35.16 21.18
N ILE A 267 -5.93 -36.31 20.72
CA ILE A 267 -6.67 -37.28 19.93
C ILE A 267 -6.59 -38.63 20.64
N LEU A 268 -7.75 -39.16 21.00
CA LEU A 268 -7.90 -40.42 21.70
C LEU A 268 -8.77 -41.37 20.85
N THR A 269 -8.45 -42.65 20.84
CA THR A 269 -9.43 -43.69 20.51
C THR A 269 -9.87 -44.39 21.78
N ARG A 270 -11.15 -44.78 21.86
CA ARG A 270 -11.75 -45.40 23.04
C ARG A 270 -12.57 -46.62 22.69
N ASP A 271 -12.69 -47.54 23.64
CA ASP A 271 -13.62 -48.66 23.55
C ASP A 271 -15.07 -48.24 23.86
N GLY A 272 -16.02 -49.18 23.76
CA GLY A 272 -17.43 -48.93 24.06
C GLY A 272 -17.75 -48.65 25.53
N SER A 273 -16.76 -48.75 26.42
CA SER A 273 -16.85 -48.40 27.84
C SER A 273 -16.10 -47.09 28.17
N ASN A 274 -15.64 -46.35 27.15
CA ASN A 274 -14.84 -45.13 27.24
C ASN A 274 -13.42 -45.30 27.80
N ASN A 275 -12.86 -46.52 27.83
CA ASN A 275 -11.45 -46.70 28.15
C ASN A 275 -10.60 -46.26 26.95
N THR A 276 -9.55 -45.47 27.20
CA THR A 276 -8.57 -45.10 26.16
C THR A 276 -7.86 -46.34 25.64
N ILE A 277 -7.89 -46.51 24.32
CA ILE A 277 -7.17 -47.54 23.56
C ILE A 277 -5.90 -46.94 22.99
N ASP A 278 -6.02 -45.78 22.35
CA ASP A 278 -4.90 -45.04 21.79
C ASP A 278 -4.96 -43.55 22.17
N GLU A 279 -3.79 -42.92 22.23
CA GLU A 279 -3.65 -41.49 22.51
C GLU A 279 -2.52 -40.89 21.67
N VAL A 280 -2.68 -39.64 21.24
CA VAL A 280 -1.60 -38.79 20.72
C VAL A 280 -1.98 -37.33 20.91
N ASN A 281 -0.96 -36.51 21.17
CA ASN A 281 -1.06 -35.06 21.16
C ASN A 281 -0.39 -34.54 19.88
N ALA A 282 -1.11 -33.71 19.12
CA ALA A 282 -0.59 -33.11 17.91
C ALA A 282 -0.72 -31.59 17.98
N ASP A 283 0.35 -30.89 17.65
CA ASP A 283 0.42 -29.45 17.79
C ASP A 283 0.03 -28.73 16.49
N VAL A 284 -0.61 -27.57 16.65
CA VAL A 284 -0.94 -26.64 15.58
C VAL A 284 -0.57 -25.23 16.00
N ALA A 285 0.05 -24.47 15.11
CA ALA A 285 0.60 -23.16 15.43
C ALA A 285 -0.14 -22.05 14.67
N ALA A 286 -0.67 -21.08 15.42
CA ALA A 286 -1.15 -19.82 14.85
C ALA A 286 -0.01 -18.80 14.89
N ILE A 287 0.13 -17.98 13.85
CA ILE A 287 1.18 -16.95 13.77
C ILE A 287 0.64 -15.71 13.05
N GLU A 288 1.18 -14.54 13.34
CA GLU A 288 0.82 -13.33 12.59
C GLU A 288 1.20 -13.47 11.11
N GLY A 289 0.42 -12.80 10.25
CA GLY A 289 0.75 -12.72 8.83
C GLY A 289 1.99 -11.87 8.56
N VAL A 290 2.50 -11.90 7.33
CA VAL A 290 3.57 -11.00 6.87
C VAL A 290 3.00 -9.99 5.87
N LEU A 291 2.95 -8.70 6.26
CA LEU A 291 2.52 -7.63 5.35
C LEU A 291 3.69 -7.19 4.46
N VAL A 292 3.57 -7.46 3.16
CA VAL A 292 4.50 -6.95 2.13
C VAL A 292 3.80 -5.82 1.39
N SER A 293 4.31 -4.58 1.55
CA SER A 293 3.69 -3.39 0.95
C SER A 293 4.72 -2.36 0.49
N ALA A 294 4.27 -1.43 -0.38
CA ALA A 294 5.04 -0.30 -0.86
C ALA A 294 4.14 0.92 -1.03
N THR A 295 4.69 2.12 -0.86
CA THR A 295 4.00 3.40 -1.11
C THR A 295 4.71 4.15 -2.22
N VAL A 296 3.99 4.47 -3.30
CA VAL A 296 4.46 5.33 -4.38
C VAL A 296 3.96 6.76 -4.11
N LYS A 297 4.86 7.73 -3.98
CA LYS A 297 4.51 9.13 -3.75
C LYS A 297 4.05 9.81 -5.03
N GLN A 298 3.14 10.77 -4.91
CA GLN A 298 2.78 11.70 -6.00
C GLN A 298 3.98 12.62 -6.30
N THR A 299 4.34 12.79 -7.59
CA THR A 299 5.53 13.52 -8.03
C THR A 299 5.28 14.29 -9.34
N ILE A 300 5.81 15.50 -9.42
CA ILE A 300 5.98 16.27 -10.66
C ILE A 300 7.38 16.88 -10.66
N THR A 301 8.07 16.81 -11.78
CA THR A 301 9.34 17.50 -12.04
C THR A 301 9.19 18.32 -13.31
N PHE A 302 9.59 19.60 -13.25
CA PHE A 302 9.60 20.52 -14.38
C PHE A 302 10.96 21.21 -14.47
N THR A 303 11.57 21.23 -15.65
CA THR A 303 12.87 21.88 -15.88
C THR A 303 12.84 22.76 -17.12
N VAL A 304 13.54 23.89 -17.03
CA VAL A 304 13.85 24.78 -18.16
C VAL A 304 15.35 24.69 -18.42
N ALA A 305 15.74 24.50 -19.68
CA ALA A 305 17.13 24.45 -20.10
C ALA A 305 17.38 25.40 -21.27
N GLY A 306 18.61 25.92 -21.34
CA GLY A 306 19.08 26.70 -22.47
C GLY A 306 19.23 25.87 -23.75
N VAL A 307 19.23 26.54 -24.90
CA VAL A 307 19.48 25.94 -26.22
C VAL A 307 20.63 26.69 -26.88
N THR A 308 21.61 25.93 -27.37
CA THR A 308 22.81 26.45 -28.06
C THR A 308 22.49 26.86 -29.51
N THR A 309 23.33 27.72 -30.09
CA THR A 309 23.28 28.13 -31.51
C THR A 309 23.67 27.04 -32.51
N ALA A 310 23.90 25.80 -32.05
CA ALA A 310 24.18 24.65 -32.91
C ALA A 310 22.95 23.76 -33.15
N THR A 311 21.80 24.09 -32.55
CA THR A 311 20.59 23.24 -32.60
C THR A 311 19.49 23.96 -33.37
N THR A 312 18.93 23.33 -34.40
CA THR A 312 17.75 23.86 -35.11
C THR A 312 16.47 23.58 -34.32
N THR A 313 15.79 24.64 -33.91
CA THR A 313 14.53 24.62 -33.14
C THR A 313 13.50 25.51 -33.83
N CYS A 314 12.27 25.02 -33.95
CA CYS A 314 11.19 25.69 -34.67
C CYS A 314 11.62 26.25 -36.05
N GLY A 315 12.32 25.45 -36.85
CA GLY A 315 12.77 25.86 -38.19
C GLY A 315 13.95 26.81 -38.28
N ALA A 316 14.39 27.37 -37.16
CA ALA A 316 15.48 28.33 -37.11
C ALA A 316 16.62 27.82 -36.22
N VAL A 317 17.82 28.35 -36.42
CA VAL A 317 18.92 28.19 -35.49
C VAL A 317 18.87 29.39 -34.54
N PRO A 318 18.97 29.21 -33.21
CA PRO A 318 19.09 30.33 -32.28
C PRO A 318 20.28 31.22 -32.65
N ASP A 319 20.07 32.54 -32.66
CA ASP A 319 21.13 33.51 -32.90
C ASP A 319 22.09 33.62 -31.72
N ILE A 320 21.58 33.37 -30.51
CA ILE A 320 22.31 33.44 -29.25
C ILE A 320 21.89 32.27 -28.35
N GLU A 321 22.85 31.73 -27.60
CA GLU A 321 22.57 30.70 -26.60
C GLU A 321 21.73 31.27 -25.45
N SER A 322 20.64 30.58 -25.13
CA SER A 322 19.83 30.89 -23.94
C SER A 322 20.32 30.12 -22.72
N THR A 323 19.82 30.48 -21.54
CA THR A 323 20.01 29.71 -20.31
C THR A 323 18.67 29.28 -19.73
N ALA A 324 18.65 28.55 -18.62
CA ALA A 324 17.42 28.22 -17.90
C ALA A 324 16.62 29.45 -17.44
N THR A 325 17.26 30.62 -17.31
CA THR A 325 16.67 31.82 -16.71
C THR A 325 16.73 33.05 -17.62
N THR A 326 17.25 32.92 -18.84
CA THR A 326 17.48 34.09 -19.72
C THR A 326 17.35 33.72 -21.19
N VAL A 327 16.65 34.59 -21.93
CA VAL A 327 16.52 34.59 -23.40
C VAL A 327 17.16 35.90 -23.89
N PRO A 328 18.50 35.94 -24.09
CA PRO A 328 19.22 37.19 -24.32
C PRO A 328 19.30 37.53 -25.81
N PHE A 329 18.40 38.38 -26.31
CA PHE A 329 18.47 38.90 -27.69
C PHE A 329 19.67 39.81 -27.97
N ASP A 330 20.38 40.25 -26.91
CA ASP A 330 21.57 41.11 -26.97
C ASP A 330 21.34 42.39 -27.80
N VAL A 331 22.39 42.95 -28.40
CA VAL A 331 22.31 44.16 -29.22
C VAL A 331 21.73 43.86 -30.60
N LEU A 332 20.50 44.34 -30.83
CA LEU A 332 19.84 44.28 -32.14
C LEU A 332 20.41 45.34 -33.08
N THR A 333 21.26 44.94 -34.02
CA THR A 333 21.91 45.87 -34.97
C THR A 333 21.18 46.03 -36.29
N ALA A 334 20.38 45.05 -36.69
CA ALA A 334 19.57 45.06 -37.89
C ALA A 334 18.09 45.23 -37.56
N THR A 335 17.40 46.06 -38.33
CA THR A 335 15.96 46.34 -38.21
C THR A 335 15.19 45.61 -39.30
N ASN A 336 13.93 45.25 -39.05
CA ASN A 336 13.11 44.41 -39.91
C ASN A 336 13.81 43.08 -40.26
N GLN A 337 14.40 42.44 -39.25
CA GLN A 337 15.02 41.12 -39.33
C GLN A 337 14.60 40.30 -38.12
N PHE A 338 14.51 38.99 -38.32
CA PHE A 338 14.21 38.07 -37.24
C PHE A 338 15.43 37.70 -36.43
N TYR A 339 15.26 37.73 -35.11
CA TYR A 339 16.15 37.13 -34.14
C TYR A 339 15.40 36.00 -33.45
N ASN A 340 16.01 34.81 -33.36
CA ASN A 340 15.42 33.60 -32.79
C ASN A 340 16.25 33.14 -31.60
N ILE A 341 15.58 32.77 -30.51
CA ILE A 341 16.21 32.15 -29.33
C ILE A 341 15.28 31.05 -28.85
N SER A 342 15.78 29.99 -28.23
CA SER A 342 14.92 28.89 -27.76
C SER A 342 15.29 28.42 -26.37
N GLN A 343 14.31 27.90 -25.63
CA GLN A 343 14.52 27.14 -24.38
C GLN A 343 13.88 25.76 -24.53
N LYS A 344 14.37 24.78 -23.77
CA LYS A 344 13.76 23.45 -23.67
C LYS A 344 13.03 23.30 -22.35
N LEU A 345 11.76 22.94 -22.42
CA LEU A 345 10.93 22.56 -21.29
C LEU A 345 10.86 21.05 -21.21
N SER A 346 10.98 20.49 -20.00
CA SER A 346 10.81 19.05 -19.78
C SER A 346 9.96 18.78 -18.55
N VAL A 347 9.05 17.81 -18.66
CA VAL A 347 8.17 17.35 -17.57
C VAL A 347 8.30 15.85 -17.36
N SER A 348 8.30 15.43 -16.09
CA SER A 348 8.03 14.06 -15.67
C SER A 348 7.04 14.05 -14.51
N THR A 349 6.07 13.15 -14.53
CA THR A 349 5.04 13.01 -13.49
C THR A 349 4.49 11.59 -13.45
N ASN A 350 4.06 11.14 -12.27
CA ASN A 350 3.29 9.90 -12.10
C ASN A 350 1.78 10.14 -11.88
N ALA A 351 1.30 11.36 -12.17
CA ALA A 351 -0.10 11.71 -12.20
C ALA A 351 -0.86 10.93 -13.27
N ASP A 352 -1.94 10.25 -12.88
CA ASP A 352 -2.77 9.42 -13.75
C ASP A 352 -3.55 10.24 -14.78
N ALA A 353 -3.99 11.45 -14.41
CA ALA A 353 -4.58 12.44 -15.31
C ALA A 353 -3.52 13.40 -15.93
N GLY A 354 -2.23 13.09 -15.77
CA GLY A 354 -1.12 13.77 -16.44
C GLY A 354 -0.81 15.18 -15.91
N TYR A 355 -0.53 16.12 -16.83
CA TYR A 355 -0.07 17.47 -16.49
C TYR A 355 -0.44 18.53 -17.53
N ASN A 356 -0.34 19.80 -17.12
CA ASN A 356 -0.27 20.95 -18.02
C ASN A 356 0.86 21.91 -17.60
N VAL A 357 1.47 22.56 -18.59
CA VAL A 357 2.37 23.71 -18.41
C VAL A 357 1.72 24.91 -19.08
N LYS A 358 1.52 25.96 -18.30
CA LYS A 358 0.99 27.24 -18.78
C LYS A 358 2.08 28.31 -18.85
N VAL A 359 1.96 29.22 -19.81
CA VAL A 359 2.83 30.38 -19.99
C VAL A 359 2.05 31.69 -19.82
N GLU A 360 2.75 32.70 -19.31
CA GLU A 360 2.34 34.11 -19.28
C GLU A 360 3.60 34.98 -19.32
N GLU A 361 3.45 36.24 -19.71
CA GLU A 361 4.44 37.27 -19.52
C GLU A 361 3.94 38.41 -18.62
N LEU A 362 4.87 39.20 -18.10
CA LEU A 362 4.51 40.32 -17.23
C LEU A 362 3.75 41.41 -17.99
N ASP A 363 4.28 41.79 -19.16
CA ASP A 363 3.89 42.92 -20.02
C ASP A 363 4.72 42.82 -21.33
N GLN A 364 4.40 43.63 -22.35
CA GLN A 364 5.26 43.80 -23.51
C GLN A 364 6.68 44.23 -23.09
N MET A 365 7.68 44.06 -23.97
CA MET A 365 9.05 44.43 -23.62
C MET A 365 9.19 45.96 -23.52
N GLY A 366 9.16 46.47 -22.29
CA GLY A 366 9.24 47.90 -22.00
C GLY A 366 10.67 48.44 -22.00
N ARG A 367 10.87 49.64 -22.56
CA ARG A 367 12.16 50.32 -22.50
C ARG A 367 12.52 50.66 -21.06
N ASN A 368 13.67 50.18 -20.61
CA ASN A 368 14.16 50.24 -19.24
C ASN A 368 13.12 49.70 -18.22
N GLY A 369 12.27 48.75 -18.65
CA GLY A 369 11.22 48.16 -17.83
C GLY A 369 10.01 49.05 -17.58
N ALA A 370 9.80 50.08 -18.40
CA ALA A 370 8.56 50.87 -18.36
C ALA A 370 7.35 49.99 -18.69
N ALA A 371 6.22 50.19 -17.99
CA ALA A 371 4.98 49.47 -18.29
C ALA A 371 4.39 49.92 -19.63
N CYS A 372 3.90 48.98 -20.44
CA CYS A 372 3.35 49.18 -21.77
C CYS A 372 1.83 49.27 -21.69
N THR A 373 1.33 50.40 -21.20
CA THR A 373 -0.12 50.54 -20.95
C THR A 373 -0.92 50.61 -22.27
N GLY A 374 -1.83 49.64 -22.45
CA GLY A 374 -2.79 49.57 -23.56
C GLY A 374 -2.53 48.38 -24.49
N THR A 375 -3.55 47.91 -25.19
CA THR A 375 -3.46 46.70 -26.04
C THR A 375 -3.02 46.99 -27.48
N THR A 376 -2.85 48.26 -27.86
CA THR A 376 -2.46 48.64 -29.23
C THR A 376 -1.53 49.85 -29.19
N PRO A 377 -0.37 49.81 -29.89
CA PRO A 377 0.52 50.96 -29.96
C PRO A 377 -0.08 52.09 -30.80
N ALA A 378 0.51 53.28 -30.68
CA ALA A 378 0.29 54.37 -31.62
C ALA A 378 0.73 53.98 -33.05
N ALA A 379 0.50 54.87 -34.03
CA ALA A 379 0.83 54.63 -35.44
C ALA A 379 2.33 54.35 -35.72
N ASP A 380 3.21 54.64 -34.77
CA ASP A 380 4.64 54.34 -34.83
C ASP A 380 4.97 52.86 -34.55
N GLY A 381 4.02 52.11 -33.98
CA GLY A 381 4.15 50.69 -33.67
C GLY A 381 4.89 50.37 -32.37
N TYR A 382 5.30 51.38 -31.59
CA TYR A 382 6.08 51.17 -30.34
C TYR A 382 5.69 52.10 -29.18
N THR A 383 4.82 53.08 -29.37
CA THR A 383 4.36 53.95 -28.28
C THR A 383 3.08 53.39 -27.64
N PHE A 384 3.18 52.98 -26.37
CA PHE A 384 2.08 52.46 -25.55
C PHE A 384 1.79 53.44 -24.43
N GLY A 385 0.70 54.22 -24.57
CA GLY A 385 0.42 55.34 -23.68
C GLY A 385 1.58 56.36 -23.70
N SER A 386 2.32 56.46 -22.60
CA SER A 386 3.51 57.32 -22.48
C SER A 386 4.84 56.57 -22.58
N SER A 387 4.81 55.25 -22.78
CA SER A 387 5.98 54.37 -22.76
C SER A 387 6.40 53.96 -24.16
N THR A 388 7.68 53.65 -24.32
CA THR A 388 8.21 53.01 -25.53
C THR A 388 8.41 51.53 -25.25
N CYS A 389 7.85 50.67 -26.09
CA CYS A 389 7.91 49.22 -25.94
C CYS A 389 8.22 48.54 -27.27
N ILE A 390 8.69 47.29 -27.20
CA ILE A 390 8.57 46.38 -28.33
C ILE A 390 7.26 45.62 -28.12
N ARG A 391 6.32 45.82 -29.04
CA ARG A 391 5.00 45.18 -29.02
C ARG A 391 5.10 43.66 -29.16
N ASP A 392 4.00 42.96 -28.88
CA ASP A 392 3.81 41.60 -29.38
C ASP A 392 3.51 41.60 -30.88
N THR A 393 3.92 40.52 -31.54
CA THR A 393 3.71 40.31 -32.97
C THR A 393 2.23 40.16 -33.30
N VAL A 394 1.83 40.71 -34.44
CA VAL A 394 0.51 40.43 -35.05
C VAL A 394 0.60 39.39 -36.16
N CYS A 395 1.80 38.83 -36.39
CA CYS A 395 2.10 37.88 -37.46
C CYS A 395 1.72 38.44 -38.84
N ASP A 396 1.67 37.60 -39.88
CA ASP A 396 1.50 38.07 -41.25
C ASP A 396 0.05 38.34 -41.65
N GLY A 397 -0.91 37.60 -41.11
CA GLY A 397 -2.34 37.84 -41.30
C GLY A 397 -2.92 38.92 -40.38
N GLY A 398 -2.14 39.43 -39.41
CA GLY A 398 -2.57 40.46 -38.47
C GLY A 398 -3.49 39.94 -37.36
N ALA A 399 -3.61 38.62 -37.21
CA ALA A 399 -4.57 37.96 -36.33
C ALA A 399 -3.92 37.23 -35.13
N CYS A 400 -2.60 37.30 -34.98
CA CYS A 400 -1.93 36.70 -33.82
C CYS A 400 -2.39 37.35 -32.52
N ASP A 401 -2.75 36.48 -31.57
CA ASP A 401 -3.26 36.77 -30.23
C ASP A 401 -2.79 35.62 -29.31
N GLU A 402 -2.86 35.81 -27.99
CA GLU A 402 -2.49 34.79 -27.02
C GLU A 402 -3.49 33.61 -27.00
N THR A 403 -4.75 33.89 -27.33
CA THR A 403 -5.88 32.97 -27.27
C THR A 403 -5.68 31.75 -28.17
N SER A 404 -6.07 30.56 -27.69
CA SER A 404 -6.00 29.30 -28.46
C SER A 404 -6.71 29.39 -29.82
N GLY A 405 -6.03 28.97 -30.90
CA GLY A 405 -6.55 29.01 -32.28
C GLY A 405 -6.25 30.30 -33.05
N TYR A 406 -5.55 31.26 -32.44
CA TYR A 406 -5.08 32.50 -33.07
C TYR A 406 -3.59 32.48 -33.39
N GLU A 407 -2.96 31.31 -33.45
CA GLU A 407 -1.64 31.19 -34.08
C GLU A 407 -1.71 31.53 -35.59
N ASP A 408 -0.67 32.20 -36.10
CA ASP A 408 -0.55 32.61 -37.49
C ASP A 408 0.90 32.55 -37.98
N ASP A 409 1.06 32.45 -39.28
CA ASP A 409 2.33 32.43 -40.01
C ASP A 409 3.08 33.76 -39.80
N TRP A 410 4.39 33.71 -39.50
CA TRP A 410 5.20 34.90 -39.25
C TRP A 410 6.55 34.87 -39.99
N GLU A 411 6.46 35.07 -41.30
CA GLU A 411 7.58 35.04 -42.24
C GLU A 411 8.01 36.45 -42.67
N THR A 412 7.21 37.48 -42.37
CA THR A 412 7.49 38.86 -42.75
C THR A 412 8.08 39.66 -41.59
N ALA A 413 9.40 39.88 -41.64
CA ALA A 413 10.13 40.58 -40.57
C ALA A 413 9.77 42.06 -40.38
N THR A 414 9.02 42.68 -41.30
CA THR A 414 8.47 44.04 -41.09
C THR A 414 7.23 44.05 -40.20
N ASN A 415 6.61 42.89 -39.95
CA ASN A 415 5.59 42.72 -38.92
C ASN A 415 6.30 42.58 -37.57
N ASN A 416 6.76 43.73 -37.06
CA ASN A 416 7.64 43.82 -35.89
C ASN A 416 6.93 43.42 -34.59
N GLY A 417 7.69 42.87 -33.65
CA GLY A 417 7.23 42.51 -32.31
C GLY A 417 7.98 41.32 -31.72
N LEU A 418 7.51 40.84 -30.57
CA LEU A 418 7.90 39.59 -29.92
C LEU A 418 6.80 38.54 -30.11
N GLY A 419 7.17 37.29 -30.33
CA GLY A 419 6.24 36.16 -30.32
C GLY A 419 6.95 34.86 -30.01
N TYR A 420 6.18 33.79 -29.83
CA TYR A 420 6.73 32.46 -29.63
C TYR A 420 6.08 31.39 -30.50
N SER A 421 6.84 30.33 -30.72
CA SER A 421 6.40 29.09 -31.34
C SER A 421 6.85 27.89 -30.51
N LEU A 422 6.37 26.71 -30.86
CA LEU A 422 6.64 25.47 -30.14
C LEU A 422 7.13 24.38 -31.09
N LYS A 423 8.04 23.52 -30.62
CA LYS A 423 8.45 22.31 -31.33
C LYS A 423 8.57 21.15 -30.35
N ASN A 424 7.89 20.05 -30.65
CA ASN A 424 8.07 18.81 -29.88
C ASN A 424 9.51 18.32 -29.99
N PHE A 425 10.15 18.03 -28.85
CA PHE A 425 11.46 17.37 -28.80
C PHE A 425 11.31 15.88 -28.52
N SER A 426 10.48 15.54 -27.54
CA SER A 426 10.12 14.16 -27.19
C SER A 426 8.67 14.13 -26.76
N GLY A 427 7.91 13.16 -27.25
CA GLY A 427 6.45 13.16 -27.11
C GLY A 427 5.79 14.11 -28.11
N ASN A 428 4.48 14.34 -27.91
CA ASN A 428 3.63 15.14 -28.80
C ASN A 428 2.79 16.13 -27.98
N ASP A 429 3.39 16.69 -26.93
CA ASP A 429 2.66 17.39 -25.87
C ASP A 429 2.55 18.89 -26.11
N ALA A 430 3.26 19.46 -27.10
CA ALA A 430 3.15 20.87 -27.48
C ALA A 430 1.72 21.23 -27.90
N ALA A 431 1.21 22.37 -27.42
CA ALA A 431 -0.17 22.81 -27.69
C ALA A 431 -0.42 23.19 -29.16
N PHE A 432 0.62 23.64 -29.85
CA PHE A 432 0.69 23.84 -31.30
C PHE A 432 2.13 23.59 -31.75
N GLN A 433 2.42 23.64 -33.05
CA GLN A 433 3.79 23.44 -33.58
C GLN A 433 4.15 24.55 -34.56
N HIS A 434 5.45 24.78 -34.77
CA HIS A 434 5.94 25.83 -35.68
C HIS A 434 5.59 25.60 -37.15
N ASN A 435 5.42 24.35 -37.56
CA ASN A 435 5.20 23.92 -38.94
C ASN A 435 3.87 23.17 -39.11
N VAL A 436 2.78 23.76 -38.65
CA VAL A 436 1.45 23.16 -38.67
C VAL A 436 0.44 24.01 -39.41
N VAL A 437 -0.56 23.34 -39.99
CA VAL A 437 -1.81 23.98 -40.40
C VAL A 437 -2.77 24.00 -39.20
N SER A 438 -2.63 24.99 -38.33
CA SER A 438 -3.54 25.26 -37.21
C SER A 438 -3.78 26.76 -37.06
N GLY A 439 -4.97 27.15 -36.60
CA GLY A 439 -5.38 28.55 -36.60
C GLY A 439 -5.35 29.14 -38.02
N ASN A 440 -4.59 30.22 -38.20
CA ASN A 440 -4.34 30.86 -39.49
C ASN A 440 -3.02 30.42 -40.14
N CYS A 441 -2.22 29.58 -39.46
CA CYS A 441 -1.00 29.04 -40.02
C CYS A 441 -1.30 28.14 -41.21
N THR A 442 -0.60 28.35 -42.32
CA THR A 442 -0.77 27.62 -43.58
C THR A 442 0.46 26.78 -43.94
N GLY A 443 1.57 27.02 -43.24
CA GLY A 443 2.85 26.36 -43.43
C GLY A 443 2.93 24.92 -42.90
N THR A 444 3.65 24.06 -43.63
CA THR A 444 4.06 22.72 -43.15
C THR A 444 5.55 22.47 -43.32
N ALA A 445 6.28 23.42 -43.92
CA ALA A 445 7.72 23.31 -44.07
C ALA A 445 8.37 23.51 -42.70
N ASP A 446 9.45 22.77 -42.43
CA ASP A 446 10.15 22.92 -41.15
C ASP A 446 10.67 24.35 -40.95
N SER A 447 10.87 25.13 -42.02
CA SER A 447 11.29 26.54 -42.00
C SER A 447 10.21 27.54 -41.57
N ASP A 448 8.94 27.11 -41.53
CA ASP A 448 7.81 27.98 -41.21
C ASP A 448 7.82 28.34 -39.71
N PHE A 449 7.14 29.42 -39.35
CA PHE A 449 7.08 29.85 -37.96
C PHE A 449 5.67 30.32 -37.58
N CYS A 450 4.80 29.35 -37.42
CA CYS A 450 3.50 29.54 -36.80
C CYS A 450 3.69 30.05 -35.37
N ALA A 451 3.28 31.28 -35.08
CA ALA A 451 3.61 32.00 -33.86
C ALA A 451 2.36 32.45 -33.10
N LYS A 452 2.56 32.82 -31.83
CA LYS A 452 1.55 33.41 -30.94
C LYS A 452 2.13 34.52 -30.08
N GLN A 453 1.25 35.37 -29.56
CA GLN A 453 1.55 36.30 -28.47
C GLN A 453 1.60 35.57 -27.13
N LEU A 454 2.43 36.06 -26.21
CA LEU A 454 2.45 35.59 -24.82
C LEU A 454 1.34 36.31 -24.04
N PRO A 455 0.57 35.62 -23.18
CA PRO A 455 -0.47 36.28 -22.39
C PRO A 455 0.10 37.29 -21.41
N ASP A 456 -0.37 38.53 -21.48
CA ASP A 456 0.03 39.66 -20.64
C ASP A 456 -0.77 39.73 -19.32
N THR A 457 -0.05 39.62 -18.20
CA THR A 457 -0.66 39.77 -16.86
C THR A 457 -1.09 41.20 -16.51
N VAL A 458 -0.47 42.24 -17.07
CA VAL A 458 -0.90 43.65 -16.89
C VAL A 458 -2.19 43.90 -17.66
N GLY A 459 -2.32 43.34 -18.86
CA GLY A 459 -3.55 43.28 -19.66
C GLY A 459 -4.67 42.42 -19.07
N SER A 460 -4.40 41.66 -17.99
CA SER A 460 -5.32 40.68 -17.39
C SER A 460 -5.72 39.53 -18.32
N GLU A 461 -4.82 39.15 -19.21
CA GLU A 461 -5.01 38.03 -20.12
C GLU A 461 -4.88 36.68 -19.40
N THR A 462 -5.48 35.63 -19.98
CA THR A 462 -5.50 34.31 -19.35
C THR A 462 -4.27 33.51 -19.76
N LYS A 463 -3.54 32.95 -18.77
CA LYS A 463 -2.39 32.05 -19.02
C LYS A 463 -2.79 30.91 -19.96
N GLN A 464 -1.95 30.65 -20.96
CA GLN A 464 -2.25 29.67 -22.01
C GLN A 464 -1.43 28.40 -21.79
N THR A 465 -2.04 27.25 -22.10
CA THR A 465 -1.34 25.96 -22.08
C THR A 465 -0.41 25.87 -23.27
N ILE A 466 0.86 25.51 -23.03
CA ILE A 466 1.86 25.30 -24.09
C ILE A 466 2.35 23.85 -24.16
N MET A 467 2.13 23.07 -23.10
CA MET A 467 2.51 21.67 -23.02
C MET A 467 1.53 20.91 -22.15
N SER A 468 1.01 19.76 -22.59
CA SER A 468 0.09 18.95 -21.79
C SER A 468 0.08 17.48 -22.17
N ASN A 469 -0.22 16.63 -21.19
CA ASN A 469 -0.47 15.20 -21.38
C ASN A 469 -1.57 14.75 -20.41
N ASN A 470 -2.37 13.75 -20.81
CA ASN A 470 -3.48 13.23 -20.01
C ASN A 470 -3.13 11.89 -19.32
N ALA A 471 -1.83 11.56 -19.23
CA ALA A 471 -1.31 10.34 -18.66
C ALA A 471 0.04 10.59 -17.95
N PRO A 472 0.53 9.63 -17.13
CA PRO A 472 1.87 9.68 -16.57
C PRO A 472 2.94 9.76 -17.66
N VAL A 473 4.00 10.55 -17.43
CA VAL A 473 5.12 10.67 -18.35
C VAL A 473 6.47 10.54 -17.63
N SER A 474 7.35 9.70 -18.17
CA SER A 474 8.72 9.55 -17.66
C SER A 474 9.65 10.66 -18.17
N SER A 475 9.39 11.19 -19.36
CA SER A 475 10.00 12.39 -19.91
C SER A 475 9.20 12.84 -21.13
N SER A 476 8.66 14.05 -21.07
CA SER A 476 8.14 14.76 -22.23
C SER A 476 8.85 16.09 -22.34
N SER A 477 9.10 16.58 -23.55
CA SER A 477 9.87 17.81 -23.76
C SER A 477 9.44 18.58 -25.01
N VAL A 478 9.40 19.89 -24.87
CA VAL A 478 9.03 20.85 -25.93
C VAL A 478 10.06 21.98 -25.94
N TYR A 479 10.45 22.42 -27.14
CA TYR A 479 11.14 23.69 -27.30
C TYR A 479 10.13 24.83 -27.36
N VAL A 480 10.37 25.88 -26.58
CA VAL A 480 9.72 27.18 -26.74
C VAL A 480 10.70 28.07 -27.49
N CYS A 481 10.30 28.53 -28.67
CA CYS A 481 11.13 29.32 -29.56
C CYS A 481 10.60 30.74 -29.61
N TYR A 482 11.38 31.70 -29.14
CA TYR A 482 11.07 33.11 -29.20
C TYR A 482 11.59 33.70 -30.50
N ARG A 483 10.80 34.56 -31.14
CA ARG A 483 11.19 35.34 -32.31
C ARG A 483 10.91 36.82 -32.07
N LEU A 484 11.85 37.66 -32.44
CA LEU A 484 11.79 39.12 -32.26
C LEU A 484 12.16 39.83 -33.57
N SER A 485 11.46 40.91 -33.89
CA SER A 485 11.86 41.88 -34.91
C SER A 485 11.52 43.30 -34.47
N ILE A 486 12.36 44.28 -34.81
CA ILE A 486 12.19 45.69 -34.46
C ILE A 486 12.16 46.58 -35.70
N SER A 487 11.37 47.66 -35.65
CA SER A 487 11.25 48.59 -36.77
C SER A 487 12.49 49.47 -36.92
N GLY A 488 12.67 50.06 -38.11
CA GLY A 488 13.72 51.04 -38.40
C GLY A 488 13.66 52.31 -37.54
N THR A 489 12.52 52.56 -36.91
CA THR A 489 12.25 53.76 -36.09
C THR A 489 12.16 53.43 -34.60
N GLN A 490 12.38 52.18 -34.19
CA GLN A 490 12.39 51.78 -32.78
C GLN A 490 13.45 52.59 -32.01
N PRO A 491 13.09 53.32 -30.95
CA PRO A 491 14.05 54.09 -30.17
C PRO A 491 15.11 53.18 -29.52
N ALA A 492 16.38 53.59 -29.54
CA ALA A 492 17.45 52.81 -28.90
C ALA A 492 17.25 52.71 -27.37
N GLY A 493 17.42 51.53 -26.80
CA GLY A 493 17.28 51.32 -25.35
C GLY A 493 17.39 49.86 -24.96
N TYR A 494 17.41 49.61 -23.66
CA TYR A 494 17.32 48.25 -23.13
C TYR A 494 15.85 47.89 -22.96
N TYR A 495 15.38 46.84 -23.61
CA TYR A 495 13.98 46.39 -23.55
C TYR A 495 13.93 45.02 -22.88
N TYR A 496 12.99 44.80 -21.96
CA TYR A 496 12.84 43.50 -21.32
C TYR A 496 11.43 43.30 -20.78
N ASN A 497 11.05 42.03 -20.64
CA ASN A 497 9.91 41.60 -19.84
C ASN A 497 10.30 40.35 -19.02
N LYS A 498 9.31 39.64 -18.47
CA LYS A 498 9.51 38.39 -17.71
C LYS A 498 8.47 37.37 -18.13
N VAL A 499 8.91 36.23 -18.65
CA VAL A 499 8.06 35.07 -18.94
C VAL A 499 8.02 34.14 -17.73
N ARG A 500 6.85 33.56 -17.43
CA ARG A 500 6.65 32.61 -16.34
C ARG A 500 6.00 31.33 -16.85
N TYR A 501 6.47 30.20 -16.33
CA TYR A 501 5.88 28.89 -16.57
C TYR A 501 5.24 28.34 -15.29
N THR A 502 4.03 27.79 -15.39
CA THR A 502 3.35 27.10 -14.29
C THR A 502 3.06 25.67 -14.71
N ALA A 503 3.77 24.70 -14.12
CA ALA A 503 3.52 23.27 -14.34
C ALA A 503 2.62 22.71 -13.23
N THR A 504 1.54 22.02 -13.62
CA THR A 504 0.55 21.43 -12.70
C THR A 504 0.30 19.98 -13.10
N ALA A 505 0.32 19.06 -12.12
CA ALA A 505 -0.06 17.66 -12.28
C ALA A 505 -1.43 17.39 -11.65
N THR A 506 -2.17 16.40 -12.16
CA THR A 506 -3.51 16.01 -11.69
C THR A 506 -3.53 14.53 -11.29
N PHE A 507 -3.71 14.22 -10.00
CA PHE A 507 -3.63 12.88 -9.40
C PHE A 507 -4.97 12.31 -8.95
#